data_AF-A0A523BNI7-F1
#
_entry.id   AF-A0A523BNI7-F1
#
_cell.length_a   1.000
_cell.length_b   1.000
_cell.length_c   1.000
_cell.angle_alpha   90.00
_cell.angle_beta   90.00
_cell.angle_gamma   90.00
#
_symmetry.space_group_name_H-M   'P 1'
#
loop_
_entity.id
_entity.type
_entity.pdbx_description
1 polymer ?
#
loop_
_entity_poly.entity_id
_entity_poly.type
_entity_poly.pdbx_seq_one_letter_code
_entity_poly.pdbx_strand_id
1 'polypeptide(L)'
;MINSIYSPMGDFSLDESVGDCSTYANNPYKFGSYVLGSGGVSCLYSHPVIQVVVTVYDVTAGVRSSQGTNSCPGGSSCSATSGTVSFVSGHYYRTEVSVYFSSSNQYAQSPDIRIW
;
A
#
# COMPACT_ATOMS: atom_id res chain seq x y z
N MET A 1 -12.36 -23.07 21.00
CA MET A 1 -11.77 -23.43 19.69
C MET A 1 -11.46 -22.14 18.95
N ILE A 2 -10.21 -21.70 18.95
CA ILE A 2 -9.76 -20.52 18.20
C ILE A 2 -9.10 -21.06 16.94
N ASN A 3 -9.77 -20.94 15.80
CA ASN A 3 -9.17 -21.22 14.50
C ASN A 3 -8.32 -20.01 14.09
N SER A 4 -7.04 -20.03 14.45
CA SER A 4 -6.01 -19.29 13.72
C SER A 4 -5.59 -20.16 12.54
N ILE A 5 -5.80 -19.69 11.31
CA ILE A 5 -4.91 -19.85 10.14
C ILE A 5 -5.42 -18.86 9.09
N TYR A 6 -4.68 -17.78 8.86
CA TYR A 6 -4.26 -17.40 7.52
C TYR A 6 -3.04 -16.49 7.61
N SER A 7 -1.85 -17.11 7.62
CA SER A 7 -0.61 -16.43 7.25
C SER A 7 -0.50 -16.44 5.73
N PRO A 8 -0.29 -15.28 5.11
CA PRO A 8 0.64 -15.18 4.01
C PRO A 8 1.87 -14.45 4.54
N MET A 9 2.84 -15.22 5.04
CA MET A 9 4.24 -14.80 4.98
C MET A 9 4.63 -14.86 3.50
N GLY A 10 4.37 -13.79 2.77
CA GLY A 10 4.97 -13.56 1.47
C GLY A 10 6.33 -12.89 1.68
N ASP A 11 7.39 -13.43 1.09
CA ASP A 11 8.74 -12.88 1.12
C ASP A 11 8.73 -11.37 0.82
N PHE A 12 8.96 -10.55 1.84
CA PHE A 12 9.07 -9.11 1.71
C PHE A 12 10.51 -8.78 1.31
N SER A 13 10.78 -8.69 0.01
CA SER A 13 12.01 -8.04 -0.45
C SER A 13 11.89 -6.54 -0.20
N LEU A 14 12.57 -6.09 0.85
CA LEU A 14 12.78 -4.69 1.23
C LEU A 14 13.70 -4.05 0.17
N ASP A 15 13.12 -3.38 -0.83
CA ASP A 15 13.90 -2.50 -1.71
C ASP A 15 14.03 -1.14 -1.01
N GLU A 16 15.23 -0.88 -0.51
CA GLU A 16 15.70 0.29 0.25
C GLU A 16 14.82 0.72 1.44
N SER A 17 15.05 0.07 2.58
CA SER A 17 14.69 0.64 3.87
C SER A 17 15.37 2.00 4.03
N VAL A 18 14.55 3.07 4.10
CA VAL A 18 14.86 4.17 5.01
C VAL A 18 15.09 3.49 6.35
N GLY A 19 16.33 3.43 6.85
CA GLY A 19 16.82 2.32 7.71
C GLY A 19 16.02 2.00 8.99
N ASP A 20 15.03 2.81 9.35
CA ASP A 20 14.10 2.61 10.45
C ASP A 20 12.63 2.30 10.04
N CYS A 21 12.28 2.34 8.75
CA CYS A 21 10.92 2.21 8.23
C CYS A 21 10.71 0.96 7.36
N SER A 22 9.51 0.39 7.44
CA SER A 22 9.03 -0.72 6.61
C SER A 22 7.67 -0.38 6.03
N THR A 23 7.52 -0.56 4.71
CA THR A 23 6.27 -0.33 4.00
C THR A 23 5.50 -1.63 3.85
N TYR A 24 4.18 -1.52 3.75
CA TYR A 24 3.31 -2.66 3.48
C TYR A 24 2.19 -2.23 2.53
N ALA A 25 1.86 -3.13 1.61
CA ALA A 25 0.64 -3.06 0.82
C ALA A 25 -0.31 -4.15 1.29
N ASN A 26 -1.61 -3.89 1.20
CA ASN A 26 -2.64 -4.91 1.35
C ASN A 26 -3.16 -5.32 -0.01
N ASN A 27 -3.62 -6.57 -0.03
CA ASN A 27 -4.40 -7.17 -1.09
C ASN A 27 -5.54 -6.23 -1.54
N PRO A 28 -5.67 -5.92 -2.84
CA PRO A 28 -6.83 -5.19 -3.31
C PRO A 28 -8.10 -6.01 -3.06
N TYR A 29 -9.18 -5.34 -2.67
CA TYR A 29 -10.45 -5.98 -2.33
C TYR A 29 -11.61 -5.29 -3.04
N LYS A 30 -12.65 -6.07 -3.34
CA LYS A 30 -13.88 -5.57 -3.94
C LYS A 30 -14.83 -5.04 -2.87
N PHE A 31 -15.35 -3.83 -3.10
CA PHE A 31 -16.42 -3.23 -2.32
C PHE A 31 -17.51 -2.70 -3.26
N GLY A 32 -18.65 -3.40 -3.31
CA GLY A 32 -19.70 -3.12 -4.28
C GLY A 32 -19.20 -3.24 -5.72
N SER A 33 -19.31 -2.16 -6.49
CA SER A 33 -18.86 -2.09 -7.90
C SER A 33 -17.42 -1.58 -8.04
N TYR A 34 -16.67 -1.51 -6.94
CA TYR A 34 -15.33 -0.92 -6.93
C TYR A 34 -14.28 -1.89 -6.36
N VAL A 35 -13.03 -1.64 -6.72
CA VAL A 35 -11.83 -2.22 -6.11
C VAL A 35 -11.10 -1.12 -5.35
N LEU A 36 -10.68 -1.45 -4.13
CA LEU A 36 -9.88 -0.61 -3.27
C LEU A 36 -8.62 -1.35 -2.84
N GLY A 37 -7.57 -0.58 -2.56
CA GLY A 37 -6.32 -1.06 -1.98
C GLY A 37 -6.02 -0.23 -0.74
N SER A 38 -5.27 -0.81 0.19
CA SER A 38 -4.79 -0.07 1.36
C SER A 38 -3.33 -0.41 1.60
N GLY A 39 -2.65 0.42 2.37
CA GLY A 39 -1.26 0.20 2.70
C GLY A 39 -0.70 1.35 3.49
N GLY A 40 0.59 1.27 3.81
CA GLY A 40 1.22 2.24 4.67
C GLY A 40 2.67 1.96 4.96
N VAL A 41 3.12 2.60 6.04
CA VAL A 41 4.47 2.48 6.57
C VAL A 41 4.42 2.44 8.09
N SER A 42 5.37 1.71 8.65
CA SER A 42 5.69 1.73 10.07
C SER A 42 7.18 1.97 10.23
N CYS A 43 7.55 2.90 11.10
CA CYS A 43 8.91 3.32 11.40
C CYS A 43 9.22 3.09 12.89
N LEU A 44 10.48 2.85 13.21
CA LEU A 44 10.94 2.75 14.60
C LEU A 44 10.91 4.13 15.29
N TYR A 45 11.14 5.21 14.53
CA TYR A 45 11.13 6.58 15.04
C TYR A 45 10.03 7.43 14.38
N SER A 46 9.68 8.53 15.04
CA SER A 46 8.74 9.50 14.50
C SER A 46 9.41 10.37 13.44
N HIS A 47 8.75 10.56 12.31
CA HIS A 47 9.17 11.47 11.25
C HIS A 47 8.31 12.75 11.27
N PRO A 48 8.86 13.92 10.89
CA PRO A 48 8.11 15.18 10.94
C PRO A 48 6.83 15.15 10.12
N VAL A 49 6.89 14.57 8.91
CA VAL A 49 5.73 14.26 8.08
C VAL A 49 6.02 12.98 7.32
N ILE A 50 5.10 12.04 7.43
CA ILE A 50 5.03 10.84 6.60
C ILE A 50 3.90 11.05 5.60
N GLN A 51 4.18 10.93 4.31
CA GLN A 51 3.15 10.93 3.27
C GLN A 51 3.11 9.55 2.61
N VAL A 52 1.94 8.93 2.65
CA VAL A 52 1.67 7.63 2.03
C VAL A 52 0.75 7.83 0.84
N VAL A 53 1.13 7.27 -0.29
CA VAL A 53 0.32 7.18 -1.50
C VAL A 53 0.03 5.71 -1.78
N VAL A 54 -1.25 5.35 -1.83
CA VAL A 54 -1.70 4.00 -2.17
C VAL A 54 -2.42 4.07 -3.51
N THR A 55 -2.02 3.18 -4.41
CA THR A 55 -2.50 3.14 -5.79
C THR A 55 -3.03 1.77 -6.13
N VAL A 56 -4.25 1.66 -6.67
CA VAL A 56 -4.75 0.40 -7.24
C VAL A 56 -4.64 0.45 -8.74
N TYR A 57 -3.95 -0.51 -9.35
CA TYR A 57 -3.82 -0.67 -10.79
C TYR A 57 -4.69 -1.80 -11.29
N ASP A 58 -5.44 -1.55 -12.37
CA ASP A 58 -6.01 -2.60 -13.21
C ASP A 58 -4.92 -3.05 -14.19
N VAL A 59 -4.30 -4.18 -13.88
CA VAL A 59 -3.18 -4.74 -14.65
C VAL A 59 -3.68 -5.27 -16.00
N THR A 60 -4.91 -5.81 -16.06
CA THR A 60 -5.49 -6.38 -17.27
C THR A 60 -5.77 -5.30 -18.31
N ALA A 61 -6.35 -4.16 -17.87
CA ALA A 61 -6.68 -3.06 -18.76
C ALA A 61 -5.46 -2.19 -19.13
N GLY A 62 -4.36 -2.28 -18.38
CA GLY A 62 -3.21 -1.38 -18.52
C GLY A 62 -3.56 0.09 -18.19
N VAL A 63 -4.68 0.34 -17.50
CA VAL A 63 -5.18 1.67 -17.20
C VAL A 63 -4.68 2.11 -15.82
N ARG A 64 -4.16 3.34 -15.75
CA ARG A 64 -3.76 3.98 -14.50
C ARG A 64 -4.96 4.35 -13.65
N SER A 65 -5.23 3.45 -12.73
CA SER A 65 -5.17 3.65 -11.28
C SER A 65 -5.87 4.82 -10.58
N SER A 66 -6.62 4.45 -9.55
CA SER A 66 -7.13 5.38 -8.55
C SER A 66 -6.13 5.48 -7.40
N GLN A 67 -5.80 6.71 -7.01
CA GLN A 67 -4.83 7.00 -5.96
C GLN A 67 -5.54 7.54 -4.73
N GLY A 68 -5.02 7.20 -3.56
CA GLY A 68 -5.35 7.86 -2.32
C GLY A 68 -4.09 8.24 -1.59
N THR A 69 -4.11 9.41 -0.98
CA THR A 69 -2.96 9.98 -0.27
C THR A 69 -3.37 10.30 1.14
N ASN A 70 -2.50 9.99 2.09
CA ASN A 70 -2.62 10.46 3.47
C ASN A 70 -1.28 11.03 3.95
N SER A 71 -1.36 12.13 4.68
CA SER A 71 -0.21 12.80 5.28
C SER A 71 -0.36 12.77 6.80
N CYS A 72 0.56 12.10 7.46
CA CYS A 72 0.60 11.93 8.91
C CYS A 72 1.75 12.77 9.48
N PRO A 73 1.45 13.97 10.05
CA PRO A 73 2.45 14.78 10.71
C PRO A 73 2.85 14.18 12.07
N GLY A 74 4.15 14.18 12.38
CA GLY A 74 4.70 13.77 13.68
C GLY A 74 4.45 12.32 14.06
N GLY A 75 4.31 11.42 13.08
CA GLY A 75 3.98 10.02 13.29
C GLY A 75 5.16 9.07 13.09
N SER A 76 5.12 7.91 13.74
CA SER A 76 5.96 6.75 13.41
C SER A 76 5.23 5.75 12.49
N SER A 77 3.97 5.99 12.16
CA SER A 77 3.23 5.18 11.21
C SER A 77 2.26 6.06 10.43
N CYS A 78 1.94 5.62 9.22
CA CYS A 78 0.94 6.26 8.39
C CYS A 78 0.33 5.22 7.45
N SER A 79 -0.95 5.37 7.16
CA SER A 79 -1.65 4.50 6.22
C SER A 79 -2.57 5.32 5.33
N ALA A 80 -2.80 4.81 4.12
CA ALA A 80 -3.77 5.35 3.20
C ALA A 80 -4.62 4.22 2.62
N THR A 81 -5.74 4.60 2.03
CA THR A 81 -6.55 3.73 1.18
C THR A 81 -6.58 4.39 -0.19
N SER A 82 -6.44 3.61 -1.26
CA SER A 82 -6.58 4.13 -2.62
C SER A 82 -7.97 4.76 -2.82
N GLY A 83 -8.11 5.58 -3.84
CA GLY A 83 -9.42 5.84 -4.40
C GLY A 83 -10.04 4.57 -4.99
N THR A 84 -11.27 4.68 -5.47
CA THR A 84 -12.02 3.57 -6.06
C THR A 84 -11.70 3.38 -7.55
N VAL A 85 -11.43 2.14 -7.96
CA VAL A 85 -11.38 1.72 -9.38
C VAL A 85 -12.64 0.90 -9.67
N SER A 86 -13.28 1.06 -10.82
CA SER A 86 -14.44 0.24 -11.19
C SER A 86 -14.05 -1.22 -11.33
N PHE A 87 -14.77 -2.12 -10.65
CA PHE A 87 -14.57 -3.55 -10.77
C PHE A 87 -15.10 -4.08 -12.09
N VAL A 88 -14.28 -4.85 -12.78
CA VAL A 88 -14.61 -5.59 -13.99
C VAL A 88 -14.28 -7.06 -13.74
N SER A 89 -15.25 -7.94 -13.98
CA SER A 89 -15.05 -9.38 -13.78
C SER A 89 -13.94 -9.90 -14.70
N GLY A 90 -13.03 -10.70 -14.15
CA GLY A 90 -11.90 -11.28 -14.90
C GLY A 90 -10.69 -10.35 -15.07
N HIS A 91 -10.71 -9.17 -14.45
CA HIS A 91 -9.55 -8.27 -14.40
C HIS A 91 -8.69 -8.53 -13.17
N TYR A 92 -7.38 -8.28 -13.32
CA TYR A 92 -6.39 -8.39 -12.27
C TYR A 92 -6.07 -7.03 -11.69
N TYR A 93 -6.10 -6.95 -10.37
CA TYR A 93 -5.83 -5.72 -9.65
C TYR A 93 -4.58 -5.84 -8.79
N ARG A 94 -3.82 -4.75 -8.71
CA ARG A 94 -2.58 -4.64 -7.93
C ARG A 94 -2.65 -3.43 -7.02
N THR A 95 -2.20 -3.57 -5.78
CA THR A 95 -1.94 -2.42 -4.90
C THR A 95 -0.46 -2.07 -4.93
N GLU A 96 -0.15 -0.78 -5.08
CA GLU A 96 1.19 -0.21 -4.92
C GLU A 96 1.17 0.83 -3.80
N VAL A 97 2.25 0.89 -3.03
CA VAL A 97 2.41 1.86 -1.93
C VAL A 97 3.73 2.58 -2.10
N SER A 98 3.64 3.91 -2.13
CA SER A 98 4.76 4.84 -2.21
C SER A 98 4.76 5.72 -0.98
N VAL A 99 5.92 5.90 -0.38
CA VAL A 99 6.06 6.65 0.88
C VAL A 99 7.12 7.72 0.73
N TYR A 100 6.80 8.92 1.24
CA TYR A 100 7.66 10.10 1.21
C TYR A 100 7.81 10.65 2.62
N PHE A 101 9.02 11.06 2.98
CA PHE A 101 9.33 11.69 4.26
C PHE A 101 9.75 13.14 4.01
N SER A 102 9.23 14.12 4.76
CA SER A 102 9.56 15.54 4.52
C SER A 102 10.98 15.93 4.96
N SER A 103 11.63 15.13 5.79
CA SER A 103 12.95 15.39 6.36
C SER A 103 14.11 14.98 5.44
N SER A 104 13.84 14.24 4.38
CA SER A 104 14.85 13.59 3.55
C SER A 104 14.20 13.17 2.23
N ASN A 105 14.89 13.30 1.09
CA ASN A 105 14.45 12.75 -0.22
C ASN A 105 14.48 11.21 -0.22
N GLN A 106 13.96 10.61 0.84
CA GLN A 106 13.95 9.19 1.12
C GLN A 106 12.59 8.64 0.71
N TYR A 107 12.65 7.57 -0.08
CA TYR A 107 11.51 6.92 -0.69
C TYR A 107 11.56 5.45 -0.32
N ALA A 108 10.42 4.91 0.08
CA ALA A 108 10.26 3.47 0.28
C ALA A 108 9.03 3.01 -0.50
N GLN A 109 9.17 1.92 -1.26
CA GLN A 109 8.10 1.33 -2.05
C GLN A 109 7.84 -0.10 -1.58
N SER A 110 6.58 -0.43 -1.36
CA SER A 110 6.22 -1.83 -1.09
C SER A 110 6.39 -2.67 -2.36
N PRO A 111 6.87 -3.93 -2.26
CA PRO A 111 6.80 -4.87 -3.37
C PRO A 111 5.35 -5.06 -3.87
N ASP A 112 5.24 -5.40 -5.14
CA ASP A 112 4.01 -5.69 -5.87
C ASP A 112 3.18 -6.79 -5.17
N ILE A 113 1.91 -6.53 -4.87
CA ILE A 113 0.96 -7.56 -4.42
C ILE A 113 -0.10 -7.77 -5.51
N ARG A 114 -0.08 -8.97 -6.11
CA ARG A 114 -0.99 -9.42 -7.20
C ARG A 114 -1.95 -10.49 -6.72
N ILE A 115 -3.23 -10.35 -7.04
CA ILE A 115 -4.24 -11.36 -6.70
C ILE A 115 -5.32 -11.43 -7.78
N TRP A 116 -5.87 -12.63 -7.92
CA TRP A 116 -6.74 -13.13 -8.98
C TRP A 116 -8.22 -12.94 -8.67
#